data_AF-A0AAU6EEG4-F1
#
_entry.id   AF-A0AAU6EEG4-F1
#
_cell.length_a   1.000
_cell.length_b   1.000
_cell.length_c   1.000
_cell.angle_alpha   90.00
_cell.angle_beta   90.00
_cell.angle_gamma   90.00
#
_symmetry.space_group_name_H-M   'P 1'
#
loop_
_entity.id
_entity.type
_entity.pdbx_description
1 polymer ?
#
loop_
_entity_poly.entity_id
_entity_poly.type
_entity_poly.pdbx_seq_one_letter_code
_entity_poly.pdbx_strand_id
1 'polypeptide(L)'
;MPTTPDAPGSDLDARGEWTCPGISPHPVRVAPGRRALGWEALAPGPYRVLEHTCACRAVYFELIACGGTYMIHRVIQGRPTEHAFAGRWTHREAREIWLRLLTGQAR
;
A
#
# COMPACT_ATOMS: atom_id res chain seq x y z
N MET A 1 2.93 -4.99 -41.45
CA MET A 1 2.39 -5.84 -40.37
C MET A 1 2.30 -4.99 -39.12
N PRO A 2 1.12 -4.72 -38.55
CA PRO A 2 1.04 -4.06 -37.25
C PRO A 2 1.34 -5.09 -36.16
N THR A 3 2.36 -4.83 -35.36
CA THR A 3 2.63 -5.55 -34.12
C THR A 3 1.52 -5.24 -33.14
N THR A 4 0.73 -6.26 -32.78
CA THR A 4 -0.18 -6.24 -31.64
C THR A 4 0.61 -5.78 -30.41
N PRO A 5 0.15 -4.77 -29.64
CA PRO A 5 0.74 -4.51 -28.34
C PRO A 5 0.53 -5.77 -27.48
N ASP A 6 1.62 -6.28 -26.91
CA ASP A 6 1.59 -7.36 -25.94
C ASP A 6 0.47 -7.10 -24.93
N ALA A 7 -0.46 -8.03 -24.84
CA ALA A 7 -1.42 -8.05 -23.74
C ALA A 7 -0.60 -8.02 -22.43
N PRO A 8 -0.98 -7.20 -21.42
CA PRO A 8 -0.28 -7.23 -20.15
C PRO A 8 -0.35 -8.66 -19.62
N GLY A 9 0.79 -9.34 -19.65
CA GLY A 9 0.91 -10.71 -19.16
C GLY A 9 0.35 -10.74 -17.75
N SER A 10 -0.64 -11.59 -17.50
CA SER A 10 -1.25 -11.69 -16.20
C SER A 10 -0.14 -12.01 -15.19
N ASP A 11 0.15 -11.09 -14.28
CA ASP A 11 1.13 -11.24 -13.20
C ASP A 11 0.76 -12.37 -12.22
N LEU A 12 -0.27 -13.16 -12.49
CA LEU A 12 -0.71 -14.29 -11.68
C LEU A 12 0.05 -15.54 -12.10
N ASP A 13 0.66 -16.23 -11.14
CA ASP A 13 1.26 -17.53 -11.34
C ASP A 13 0.18 -18.61 -11.58
N ALA A 14 0.62 -19.85 -11.81
CA ALA A 14 -0.28 -20.99 -12.06
C ALA A 14 -1.24 -21.30 -10.90
N ARG A 15 -1.07 -20.68 -9.72
CA ARG A 15 -1.95 -20.80 -8.55
C ARG A 15 -2.90 -19.61 -8.39
N GLY A 16 -2.82 -18.62 -9.29
CA GLY A 16 -3.56 -17.37 -9.14
C GLY A 16 -2.96 -16.45 -8.08
N GLU A 17 -1.68 -16.62 -7.74
CA GLU A 17 -0.94 -15.75 -6.83
C GLU A 17 -0.19 -14.71 -7.65
N TRP A 18 -0.22 -13.45 -7.24
CA TRP A 18 0.55 -12.40 -7.92
C TRP A 18 2.05 -12.68 -7.80
N THR A 19 2.68 -13.06 -8.92
CA THR A 19 4.12 -13.21 -9.10
C THR A 19 4.79 -11.91 -8.74
N CYS A 20 5.51 -11.91 -7.62
CA CYS A 20 6.14 -10.70 -7.13
C CYS A 20 7.40 -10.37 -7.96
N PRO A 21 7.47 -9.23 -8.66
CA PRO A 21 8.66 -8.87 -9.45
C PRO A 21 9.83 -8.37 -8.59
N GLY A 22 9.65 -8.24 -7.27
CA GLY A 22 10.70 -7.78 -6.34
C GLY A 22 11.05 -6.29 -6.42
N ILE A 23 10.28 -5.48 -7.18
CA ILE A 23 10.56 -4.05 -7.39
C ILE A 23 10.05 -3.19 -6.21
N SER A 24 8.85 -3.47 -5.72
CA SER A 24 8.25 -2.73 -4.60
C SER A 24 8.60 -3.35 -3.25
N PRO A 25 8.79 -2.53 -2.19
CA PRO A 25 9.19 -3.05 -0.89
C PRO A 25 8.09 -3.94 -0.30
N HIS A 26 8.51 -4.99 0.39
CA HIS A 26 7.64 -5.77 1.26
C HIS A 26 7.74 -5.21 2.68
N PRO A 27 6.61 -4.90 3.34
CA PRO A 27 6.67 -4.52 4.74
C PRO A 27 7.24 -5.67 5.55
N VAL A 28 8.17 -5.34 6.44
CA VAL A 28 8.75 -6.30 7.39
C VAL A 28 7.66 -6.75 8.37
N ARG A 29 7.81 -7.95 8.96
CA ARG A 29 6.93 -8.38 10.04
C ARG A 29 6.95 -7.36 11.18
N VAL A 30 5.79 -7.19 11.77
CA VAL A 30 5.52 -6.21 12.81
C VAL A 30 6.37 -6.48 14.05
N ALA A 31 7.11 -5.46 14.50
CA ALA A 31 7.94 -5.55 15.69
C ALA A 31 7.13 -5.37 17.01
N PRO A 32 7.57 -5.95 18.13
CA PRO A 32 7.08 -5.59 19.46
C PRO A 32 7.28 -4.10 19.75
N GLY A 33 6.34 -3.46 20.46
CA GLY A 33 6.45 -2.03 20.82
C GLY A 33 6.18 -1.04 19.68
N ARG A 34 5.63 -1.50 18.55
CA ARG A 34 5.25 -0.65 17.41
C ARG A 34 4.31 0.50 17.78
N ARG A 35 4.38 1.57 17.00
CA ARG A 35 3.38 2.64 17.01
C ARG A 35 2.07 2.14 16.38
N ALA A 36 0.97 2.23 17.13
CA ALA A 36 -0.37 1.98 16.60
C ALA A 36 -0.84 3.17 15.74
N LEU A 37 -1.44 2.88 14.59
CA LEU A 37 -2.09 3.84 13.70
C LEU A 37 -3.61 3.77 13.89
N GLY A 38 -4.26 4.94 13.92
CA GLY A 38 -5.71 5.04 13.92
C GLY A 38 -6.24 4.84 12.51
N TRP A 39 -6.99 3.75 12.29
CA TRP A 39 -7.51 3.37 10.98
C TRP A 39 -8.98 3.78 10.85
N GLU A 40 -9.32 4.46 9.76
CA GLU A 40 -10.67 4.89 9.40
C GLU A 40 -11.07 4.24 8.07
N ALA A 41 -12.31 3.74 7.96
CA ALA A 41 -12.81 3.15 6.70
C ALA A 41 -13.25 4.21 5.68
N LEU A 42 -13.41 5.46 6.11
CA LEU A 42 -13.85 6.53 5.23
C LEU A 42 -12.70 6.97 4.32
N ALA A 43 -12.91 6.82 3.02
CA ALA A 43 -11.95 7.30 2.04
C ALA A 43 -11.78 8.82 2.14
N PRO A 44 -10.55 9.34 2.04
CA PRO A 44 -10.38 10.74 1.70
C PRO A 44 -11.02 10.96 0.32
N GLY A 45 -11.33 12.21 -0.02
CA GLY A 45 -11.71 12.56 -1.39
C GLY A 45 -10.61 12.19 -2.41
N PRO A 46 -10.69 12.67 -3.66
CA PRO A 46 -9.69 12.34 -4.68
C PRO A 46 -8.25 12.49 -4.17
N TYR A 47 -7.46 11.43 -4.30
CA TYR A 47 -6.09 11.35 -3.79
C TYR A 47 -5.11 10.83 -4.84
N ARG A 48 -3.82 11.07 -4.62
CA ARG A 48 -2.73 10.56 -5.44
C ARG A 48 -1.86 9.59 -4.64
N VAL A 49 -1.57 8.42 -5.21
CA VAL A 49 -0.57 7.49 -4.66
C VAL A 49 0.84 8.03 -4.96
N LEU A 50 1.67 8.12 -3.93
CA LEU A 50 3.05 8.58 -4.02
C LEU A 50 4.05 7.43 -3.99
N GLU A 51 3.78 6.44 -3.14
CA GLU A 51 4.56 5.21 -2.98
C GLU A 51 3.62 4.07 -2.59
N HIS A 52 4.03 2.82 -2.82
CA HIS A 52 3.27 1.64 -2.42
C HIS A 52 4.19 0.47 -2.08
N THR A 53 3.68 -0.44 -1.25
CA THR A 53 4.31 -1.75 -1.03
C THR A 53 3.93 -2.72 -2.15
N CYS A 54 4.61 -3.85 -2.22
CA CYS A 54 4.18 -4.94 -3.09
C CYS A 54 2.77 -5.42 -2.74
N ALA A 55 1.96 -5.70 -3.76
CA ALA A 55 0.59 -6.20 -3.65
C ALA A 55 0.49 -7.74 -3.70
N CYS A 56 1.61 -8.47 -3.64
CA CYS A 56 1.62 -9.94 -3.65
C CYS A 56 1.12 -10.57 -2.33
N ARG A 57 0.91 -9.77 -1.29
CA ARG A 57 0.41 -10.21 0.02
C ARG A 57 -1.02 -9.78 0.23
N ALA A 58 -1.73 -10.51 1.08
CA ALA A 58 -3.10 -10.21 1.48
C ALA A 58 -3.31 -8.78 2.03
N VAL A 59 -2.25 -8.11 2.49
CA VAL A 59 -2.30 -6.70 2.87
C VAL A 59 -1.18 -5.95 2.19
N TYR A 60 -1.50 -4.84 1.53
CA TYR A 60 -0.54 -3.89 1.02
C TYR A 60 -0.90 -2.47 1.45
N PHE A 61 0.09 -1.58 1.36
CA PHE A 61 -0.03 -0.21 1.82
C PHE A 61 0.40 0.77 0.73
N GLU A 62 -0.20 1.95 0.75
CA GLU A 62 0.12 3.07 -0.12
C GLU A 62 0.34 4.31 0.74
N LEU A 63 1.34 5.10 0.42
CA LEU A 63 1.46 6.48 0.89
C LEU A 63 0.71 7.37 -0.10
N ILE A 64 -0.32 8.06 0.37
CA ILE A 64 -1.19 8.90 -0.47
C ILE A 64 -1.14 10.37 -0.07
N ALA A 65 -1.41 11.25 -1.03
CA ALA A 65 -1.62 12.68 -0.82
C ALA A 65 -3.04 13.10 -1.22
N CYS A 66 -3.69 13.86 -0.35
CA CYS A 66 -5.02 14.42 -0.54
C CYS A 66 -5.04 15.87 -0.05
N GLY A 67 -5.17 16.84 -0.98
CA GLY A 67 -5.35 18.25 -0.65
C GLY A 67 -4.27 18.85 0.28
N GLY A 68 -3.01 18.43 0.14
CA GLY A 68 -1.90 18.89 1.00
C GLY A 68 -1.72 18.10 2.30
N THR A 69 -2.60 17.15 2.60
CA THR A 69 -2.44 16.19 3.70
C THR A 69 -2.00 14.82 3.18
N TYR A 70 -1.33 14.06 4.04
CA TYR A 70 -0.77 12.76 3.68
C TYR A 70 -1.29 11.68 4.63
N MET A 71 -1.54 10.51 4.06
CA MET A 71 -2.14 9.37 4.76
C MET A 71 -1.49 8.07 4.29
N ILE A 72 -1.59 7.04 5.13
CA ILE A 72 -1.38 5.66 4.72
C ILE A 72 -2.74 5.06 4.36
N HIS A 73 -2.84 4.51 3.16
CA HIS A 73 -3.96 3.67 2.75
C HIS A 73 -3.54 2.21 2.89
N ARG A 74 -4.31 1.43 3.65
CA ARG A 74 -4.17 -0.01 3.83
C ARG A 74 -5.27 -0.69 3.03
N VAL A 75 -4.86 -1.60 2.17
CA VAL A 75 -5.78 -2.45 1.41
C VAL A 75 -5.63 -3.88 1.88
N ILE A 76 -6.74 -4.48 2.31
CA ILE A 76 -6.83 -5.89 2.66
C ILE A 76 -7.51 -6.58 1.49
N GLN A 77 -6.74 -7.39 0.76
CA GLN A 77 -7.22 -8.17 -0.36
C GLN A 77 -8.15 -9.28 0.14
N GLY A 78 -9.29 -9.42 -0.51
CA GLY A 78 -10.33 -10.37 -0.13
C GLY A 78 -11.55 -10.23 -1.02
N ARG A 79 -12.64 -10.91 -0.65
CA ARG A 79 -13.96 -10.71 -1.26
C ARG A 79 -14.96 -10.49 -0.12
N PRO A 80 -15.32 -9.23 0.20
CA PRO A 80 -14.92 -7.98 -0.46
C PRO A 80 -13.48 -7.53 -0.11
N THR A 81 -12.91 -6.63 -0.92
CA THR A 81 -11.70 -5.89 -0.57
C THR A 81 -12.03 -4.85 0.49
N GLU A 82 -11.20 -4.75 1.54
CA GLU A 82 -11.38 -3.74 2.60
C GLU A 82 -10.32 -2.64 2.48
N HIS A 83 -10.77 -1.41 2.71
CA HIS A 83 -9.95 -0.20 2.63
C HIS A 83 -9.95 0.49 3.99
N ALA A 84 -8.77 0.91 4.43
CA ALA A 84 -8.62 1.68 5.65
C ALA A 84 -7.54 2.76 5.48
N PHE A 85 -7.72 3.89 6.12
CA PHE A 85 -6.87 5.07 6.00
C PHE A 85 -6.41 5.51 7.38
N ALA A 86 -5.14 5.88 7.51
CA ALA A 86 -4.60 6.47 8.72
C ALA A 86 -3.83 7.74 8.35
N GLY A 87 -4.05 8.84 9.07
CA GLY A 87 -3.21 10.02 8.88
C GLY A 87 -3.90 11.35 9.12
N ARG A 88 -3.81 12.23 8.10
CA ARG A 88 -3.93 13.70 8.19
C ARG A 88 -2.64 14.36 8.70
N TRP A 89 -1.51 13.85 8.24
CA TRP A 89 -0.19 14.36 8.63
C TRP A 89 0.37 15.35 7.62
N THR A 90 1.39 16.09 8.06
CA THR A 90 2.29 16.80 7.16
C THR A 90 3.11 15.82 6.31
N HIS A 91 3.69 16.30 5.20
CA HIS A 91 4.51 15.45 4.34
C HIS A 91 5.66 14.77 5.10
N ARG A 92 6.36 15.51 5.97
CA ARG A 92 7.50 15.00 6.74
C ARG A 92 7.08 13.86 7.67
N GLU A 93 6.05 14.08 8.47
CA GLU A 93 5.54 13.07 9.39
C GLU A 93 5.03 11.82 8.67
N ALA A 94 4.35 11.99 7.54
CA ALA A 94 3.87 10.86 6.75
C ALA A 94 5.02 10.03 6.17
N ARG A 95 6.13 10.65 5.74
CA ARG A 95 7.34 9.93 5.31
C ARG A 95 7.98 9.16 6.45
N GLU A 96 8.05 9.73 7.65
CA GLU A 96 8.56 9.03 8.84
C GLU A 96 7.67 7.83 9.20
N ILE A 97 6.35 7.99 9.16
CA ILE A 97 5.39 6.90 9.38
C ILE A 97 5.52 5.82 8.30
N TRP A 98 5.66 6.20 7.04
CA TRP A 98 5.85 5.28 5.93
C TRP A 98 7.09 4.40 6.15
N LEU A 99 8.24 5.00 6.46
CA LEU A 99 9.46 4.25 6.75
C LEU A 99 9.29 3.32 7.95
N ARG A 100 8.65 3.78 9.03
CA ARG A 100 8.36 2.94 10.20
C ARG A 100 7.41 1.79 9.86
N LEU A 101 6.46 1.99 8.96
CA LEU A 101 5.58 0.94 8.49
C LEU A 101 6.37 -0.11 7.70
N LEU A 102 7.24 0.32 6.78
CA LEU A 102 8.08 -0.58 6.00
C LEU A 102 9.01 -1.42 6.89
N THR A 103 9.53 -0.84 7.98
CA THR A 103 10.41 -1.53 8.95
C THR A 103 9.64 -2.28 10.04
N GLY A 104 8.31 -2.32 10.00
CA GLY A 104 7.49 -3.03 11.00
C GLY A 104 7.35 -2.31 12.36
N GLN A 105 7.82 -1.07 12.45
CA GLN A 105 7.76 -0.21 13.65
C GLN A 105 6.45 0.59 13.78
N ALA A 106 5.57 0.55 12.76
CA ALA A 106 4.23 1.12 12.81
C ALA A 106 3.18 0.15 12.24
N ARG A 107 1.95 0.17 12.74
CA ARG A 107 0.83 -0.63 12.23
C ARG A 107 -0.54 -0.09 12.58
#